data_AF-A0A8B6X7E0-F1
#
_entry.id   AF-A0A8B6X7E0-F1
#
_cell.length_a   1.000
_cell.length_b   1.000
_cell.length_c   1.000
_cell.angle_alpha   90.00
_cell.angle_beta   90.00
_cell.angle_gamma   90.00
#
_symmetry.space_group_name_H-M   'P 1'
#
loop_
_entity.id
_entity.type
_entity.pdbx_description
1 polymer ?
#
loop_
_entity_poly.entity_id
_entity_poly.type
_entity_poly.pdbx_seq_one_letter_code
_entity_poly.pdbx_strand_id
1 'polypeptide(L)'
;MKTLSARIALLAAAGLLSACAQHFPPVDYTADEKASLTELKAIDDPEAKLALGSLLFLHNQIDEADPLLTQAVEAMPKNPQAQAWHAANECKKAGRRGPWLMGFDKLWLVHDCLGDVNAALAAAPDDFVVQMVQMNTGAEVNMFGSLDKARATRDAIEAQRAKQPGMLTGDVAAQYAVTSAKIERVSGNVGKARELLAAAEQSAPTEATRRLIKAERDLLGGA
;
A
#
# COMPACT_ATOMS: atom_id res chain seq x y z
N MET A 1 -38.17 33.57 15.82
CA MET A 1 -37.17 33.08 14.84
C MET A 1 -35.77 33.45 15.30
N LYS A 2 -35.07 32.64 16.11
CA LYS A 2 -33.65 32.90 16.48
C LYS A 2 -32.91 31.67 17.08
N THR A 3 -33.34 30.44 16.79
CA THR A 3 -32.75 29.22 17.40
C THR A 3 -32.41 28.11 16.42
N LEU A 4 -32.71 28.26 15.12
CA LEU A 4 -32.47 27.20 14.13
C LEU A 4 -31.02 27.20 13.57
N SER A 5 -30.30 28.32 13.62
CA SER A 5 -28.97 28.46 13.02
C SER A 5 -27.81 27.89 13.86
N ALA A 6 -28.00 27.70 15.18
CA ALA A 6 -26.93 27.23 16.06
C ALA A 6 -26.72 25.70 16.02
N ARG A 7 -27.75 24.92 15.63
CA ARG A 7 -27.66 23.45 15.60
C ARG A 7 -26.99 22.91 14.33
N ILE A 8 -27.07 23.64 13.22
CA ILE A 8 -26.41 23.26 11.95
C ILE A 8 -24.89 23.51 12.02
N ALA A 9 -24.46 24.57 12.73
CA ALA A 9 -23.04 24.85 12.94
C ALA A 9 -22.34 23.81 13.83
N LEU A 10 -23.05 23.22 14.80
CA LEU A 10 -22.48 22.21 15.71
C LEU A 10 -22.29 20.83 15.04
N LEU A 11 -23.13 20.47 14.06
CA LEU A 11 -23.00 19.22 13.30
C LEU A 11 -21.90 19.29 12.23
N ALA A 12 -21.63 20.47 11.66
CA ALA A 12 -20.51 20.67 10.74
C ALA A 12 -19.14 20.62 11.44
N ALA A 13 -19.06 21.05 12.71
CA ALA A 13 -17.83 20.96 13.50
C ALA A 13 -17.49 19.52 13.94
N ALA A 14 -18.50 18.67 14.12
CA ALA A 14 -18.29 17.27 14.50
C ALA A 14 -17.78 16.39 13.34
N GLY A 15 -18.12 16.72 12.08
CA GLY A 15 -17.62 16.01 10.90
C GLY A 15 -16.17 16.31 10.52
N LEU A 16 -15.62 17.44 10.97
CA LEU A 16 -14.23 17.83 10.75
C LEU A 16 -13.27 17.22 11.79
N LEU A 17 -13.79 16.74 12.93
CA LEU A 17 -13.02 16.08 13.98
C LEU A 17 -13.00 14.54 13.82
N SER A 18 -13.73 14.01 12.85
CA SER A 18 -13.81 12.58 12.55
C SER A 18 -13.04 12.20 11.27
N ALA A 19 -11.92 12.88 10.96
CA ALA A 19 -10.88 12.29 10.14
C ALA A 19 -10.24 11.14 10.95
N CYS A 20 -11.01 10.07 11.13
CA CYS A 20 -10.73 8.95 12.01
C CYS A 20 -9.39 8.33 11.62
N ALA A 21 -8.62 7.93 12.63
CA ALA A 21 -7.47 7.06 12.45
C ALA A 21 -7.83 5.92 11.49
N GLN A 22 -7.01 5.68 10.48
CA GLN A 22 -7.21 4.54 9.60
C GLN A 22 -6.90 3.26 10.37
N HIS A 23 -7.86 2.35 10.42
CA HIS A 23 -7.65 1.04 11.01
C HIS A 23 -7.12 0.08 9.94
N PHE A 24 -6.02 -0.58 10.24
CA PHE A 24 -5.41 -1.61 9.40
C PHE A 24 -5.57 -2.95 10.12
N PRO A 25 -6.64 -3.72 9.84
CA PRO A 25 -6.83 -5.01 10.50
C PRO A 25 -5.71 -5.97 10.08
N PRO A 26 -5.16 -6.77 11.02
CA PRO A 26 -4.20 -7.82 10.67
C PRO A 26 -4.75 -8.75 9.59
N VAL A 27 -3.88 -9.18 8.69
CA VAL A 27 -4.23 -10.17 7.65
C VAL A 27 -3.62 -11.50 8.03
N ASP A 28 -4.39 -12.58 7.95
CA ASP A 28 -3.89 -13.91 8.30
C ASP A 28 -2.87 -14.43 7.28
N TYR A 29 -1.78 -14.99 7.81
CA TYR A 29 -0.78 -15.71 7.02
C TYR A 29 -1.33 -16.99 6.38
N THR A 30 -0.86 -17.29 5.18
CA THR A 30 -0.95 -18.60 4.53
C THR A 30 0.00 -19.60 5.19
N ALA A 31 -0.10 -20.89 4.83
CA ALA A 31 0.81 -21.92 5.34
C ALA A 31 2.27 -21.66 4.90
N ASP A 32 2.46 -21.27 3.63
CA ASP A 32 3.78 -21.00 3.06
C ASP A 32 4.43 -19.77 3.72
N GLU A 33 3.67 -18.69 3.91
CA GLU A 33 4.18 -17.49 4.60
C GLU A 33 4.57 -17.76 6.06
N LYS A 34 3.86 -18.67 6.76
CA LYS A 34 4.26 -19.08 8.12
C LYS A 34 5.59 -19.83 8.14
N ALA A 35 5.86 -20.64 7.12
CA ALA A 35 7.16 -21.28 6.96
C ALA A 35 8.25 -20.23 6.73
N SER A 36 8.04 -19.30 5.79
CA SER A 36 8.98 -18.21 5.50
C SER A 36 9.22 -17.31 6.72
N LEU A 37 8.20 -16.99 7.51
CA LEU A 37 8.35 -16.25 8.77
C LEU A 37 9.32 -16.92 9.73
N THR A 38 9.25 -18.25 9.83
CA THR A 38 10.10 -19.02 10.76
C THR A 38 11.55 -18.98 10.30
N GLU A 39 11.78 -19.14 9.00
CA GLU A 39 13.11 -19.07 8.39
C GLU A 39 13.72 -17.67 8.51
N LEU A 40 12.98 -16.63 8.13
CA LEU A 40 13.44 -15.25 8.14
C LEU A 40 13.78 -14.75 9.56
N LYS A 41 13.04 -15.21 10.57
CA LYS A 41 13.33 -14.86 11.98
C LYS A 41 14.63 -15.46 12.50
N ALA A 42 15.12 -16.54 11.89
CA ALA A 42 16.35 -17.20 12.31
C ALA A 42 17.62 -16.57 11.71
N ILE A 43 17.48 -15.66 10.75
CA ILE A 43 18.59 -15.07 10.00
C ILE A 43 18.79 -13.62 10.46
N ASP A 44 19.98 -13.31 10.99
CA ASP A 44 20.37 -11.95 11.36
C ASP A 44 21.20 -11.31 10.25
N ASP A 45 20.51 -10.88 9.19
CA ASP A 45 21.08 -10.27 8.00
C ASP A 45 20.18 -9.11 7.51
N PRO A 46 20.73 -8.00 6.98
CA PRO A 46 19.93 -6.84 6.57
C PRO A 46 18.85 -7.17 5.52
N GLU A 47 19.15 -8.02 4.54
CA GLU A 47 18.23 -8.43 3.50
C GLU A 47 17.13 -9.35 4.07
N ALA A 48 17.48 -10.23 5.01
CA ALA A 48 16.48 -11.01 5.75
C ALA A 48 15.55 -10.12 6.60
N LYS A 49 16.08 -9.06 7.24
CA LYS A 49 15.28 -8.06 7.97
C LYS A 49 14.36 -7.29 7.04
N LEU A 50 14.84 -6.91 5.85
CA LEU A 50 14.01 -6.28 4.83
C LEU A 50 12.86 -7.18 4.39
N ALA A 51 13.15 -8.45 4.08
CA ALA A 51 12.14 -9.42 3.68
C ALA A 51 11.12 -9.71 4.80
N LEU A 52 11.58 -9.83 6.05
CA LEU A 52 10.70 -10.02 7.19
C LEU A 52 9.84 -8.78 7.44
N GLY A 53 10.45 -7.59 7.43
CA GLY A 53 9.76 -6.32 7.61
C GLY A 53 8.70 -6.05 6.53
N SER A 54 9.00 -6.33 5.26
CA SER A 54 8.03 -6.19 4.18
C SER A 54 6.88 -7.19 4.30
N LEU A 55 7.15 -8.44 4.70
CA LEU A 55 6.12 -9.42 4.97
C LEU A 55 5.20 -8.97 6.11
N LEU A 56 5.75 -8.54 7.25
CA LEU A 56 4.96 -8.01 8.38
C LEU A 56 4.10 -6.79 7.95
N PHE A 57 4.66 -5.89 7.15
CA PHE A 57 3.94 -4.74 6.59
C PHE A 57 2.73 -5.16 5.74
N LEU A 58 2.90 -6.17 4.88
CA LEU A 58 1.81 -6.71 4.03
C LEU A 58 0.69 -7.31 4.86
N HIS A 59 1.01 -7.84 6.04
CA HIS A 59 0.04 -8.38 7.00
C HIS A 59 -0.50 -7.36 8.02
N ASN A 60 -0.23 -6.06 7.79
CA ASN A 60 -0.62 -4.95 8.66
C ASN A 60 -0.05 -5.04 10.09
N GLN A 61 1.05 -5.77 10.28
CA GLN A 61 1.84 -5.83 11.52
C GLN A 61 2.84 -4.66 11.56
N ILE A 62 2.31 -3.44 11.50
CA ILE A 62 3.05 -2.20 11.24
C ILE A 62 4.09 -1.90 12.31
N ASP A 63 3.77 -2.14 13.59
CA ASP A 63 4.68 -1.87 14.70
C ASP A 63 5.80 -2.91 14.81
N GLU A 64 5.53 -4.15 14.41
CA GLU A 64 6.54 -5.21 14.35
C GLU A 64 7.46 -5.05 13.12
N ALA A 65 6.92 -4.56 12.00
CA ALA A 65 7.68 -4.26 10.78
C ALA A 65 8.67 -3.10 10.99
N ASP A 66 8.28 -2.10 11.76
CA ASP A 66 9.00 -0.83 11.94
C ASP A 66 10.48 -0.97 12.34
N PRO A 67 10.84 -1.68 13.43
CA PRO A 67 12.25 -1.81 13.82
C PRO A 67 13.07 -2.62 12.82
N LEU A 68 12.46 -3.54 12.06
CA LEU A 68 13.16 -4.35 11.06
C LEU A 68 13.46 -3.53 9.80
N LEU A 69 12.49 -2.75 9.34
CA LEU A 69 12.64 -1.86 8.19
C LEU A 69 13.60 -0.70 8.51
N THR A 70 13.56 -0.18 9.73
CA THR A 70 14.53 0.82 10.21
C THR A 70 15.95 0.25 10.14
N GLN A 71 16.19 -0.93 10.72
CA GLN A 71 17.50 -1.58 10.67
C GLN A 71 17.95 -1.88 9.24
N ALA A 72 17.04 -2.28 8.35
CA ALA A 72 17.35 -2.53 6.94
C ALA A 72 17.81 -1.25 6.24
N VAL A 73 17.17 -0.10 6.49
CA VAL A 73 17.59 1.19 5.94
C VAL A 73 18.92 1.66 6.54
N GLU A 74 19.15 1.47 7.85
CA GLU A 74 20.41 1.81 8.50
C GLU A 74 21.59 1.00 7.94
N ALA A 75 21.39 -0.30 7.73
CA ALA A 75 22.41 -1.19 7.20
C ALA A 75 22.61 -1.05 5.68
N MET A 76 21.54 -0.73 4.94
CA MET A 76 21.55 -0.58 3.48
C MET A 76 21.00 0.80 3.04
N PRO A 77 21.66 1.92 3.40
CA PRO A 77 21.10 3.27 3.22
C PRO A 77 20.88 3.71 1.78
N LYS A 78 21.47 3.00 0.81
CA LYS A 78 21.31 3.25 -0.63
C LYS A 78 20.42 2.21 -1.32
N ASN A 79 19.83 1.28 -0.58
CA ASN A 79 18.93 0.28 -1.15
C ASN A 79 17.53 0.90 -1.33
N PRO A 80 17.04 1.07 -2.56
CA PRO A 80 15.77 1.73 -2.84
C PRO A 80 14.57 0.90 -2.36
N GLN A 81 14.66 -0.43 -2.32
CA GLN A 81 13.59 -1.27 -1.77
C GLN A 81 13.46 -1.10 -0.26
N ALA A 82 14.60 -1.05 0.47
CA ALA A 82 14.60 -0.78 1.90
C ALA A 82 13.95 0.57 2.22
N GLN A 83 14.32 1.61 1.47
CA GLN A 83 13.73 2.94 1.59
C GLN A 83 12.22 2.93 1.28
N ALA A 84 11.80 2.28 0.20
CA ALA A 84 10.40 2.22 -0.21
C ALA A 84 9.53 1.54 0.86
N TRP A 85 9.93 0.37 1.36
CA TRP A 85 9.17 -0.36 2.37
C TRP A 85 9.11 0.38 3.70
N HIS A 86 10.23 0.96 4.15
CA HIS A 86 10.26 1.79 5.36
C HIS A 86 9.33 2.99 5.23
N ALA A 87 9.42 3.74 4.13
CA ALA A 87 8.55 4.90 3.89
C ALA A 87 7.07 4.52 3.78
N ALA A 88 6.75 3.38 3.16
CA ALA A 88 5.38 2.85 3.14
C ALA A 88 4.87 2.52 4.55
N ASN A 89 5.72 1.93 5.41
CA ASN A 89 5.39 1.67 6.82
C ASN A 89 5.10 2.97 7.58
N GLU A 90 5.93 4.01 7.37
CA GLU A 90 5.70 5.35 7.92
C GLU A 90 4.37 5.94 7.44
N CYS A 91 3.97 5.73 6.19
CA CYS A 91 2.65 6.14 5.71
C CYS A 91 1.51 5.44 6.44
N LYS A 92 1.61 4.13 6.72
CA LYS A 92 0.60 3.43 7.53
C LYS A 92 0.61 3.92 8.98
N LYS A 93 1.78 4.17 9.57
CA LYS A 93 1.90 4.80 10.91
C LYS A 93 1.21 6.15 10.96
N ALA A 94 1.45 7.02 9.98
CA ALA A 94 0.79 8.32 9.86
C ALA A 94 -0.73 8.18 9.66
N GLY A 95 -1.17 7.22 8.84
CA GLY A 95 -2.58 6.89 8.63
C GLY A 95 -3.32 6.50 9.92
N ARG A 96 -2.67 5.70 10.78
CA ARG A 96 -3.17 5.27 12.11
C ARG A 96 -3.24 6.39 13.13
N ARG A 97 -2.54 7.52 12.93
CA ARG A 97 -2.63 8.64 13.86
C ARG A 97 -4.03 9.24 13.80
N GLY A 98 -4.67 9.31 14.97
CA GLY A 98 -5.92 10.03 15.18
C GLY A 98 -5.72 11.55 15.05
N PRO A 99 -6.79 12.36 15.15
CA PRO A 99 -6.77 13.79 14.83
C PRO A 99 -6.06 14.68 15.88
N TRP A 100 -4.92 14.27 16.44
CA TRP A 100 -4.18 15.09 17.41
C TRP A 100 -3.38 16.19 16.72
N LEU A 101 -3.64 17.45 17.10
CA LEU A 101 -3.19 18.71 16.48
C LEU A 101 -3.76 19.03 15.08
N MET A 102 -5.09 19.10 14.97
CA MET A 102 -5.79 19.75 13.84
C MET A 102 -5.32 19.27 12.46
N GLY A 103 -4.98 17.99 12.32
CA GLY A 103 -4.60 17.35 11.05
C GLY A 103 -3.26 17.76 10.44
N PHE A 104 -2.65 18.89 10.79
CA PHE A 104 -1.43 19.38 10.12
C PHE A 104 -0.19 18.52 10.35
N ASP A 105 0.01 18.01 11.58
CA ASP A 105 1.02 16.98 11.91
C ASP A 105 0.90 15.79 10.95
N LYS A 106 -0.33 15.28 10.83
CA LYS A 106 -0.61 14.09 10.04
C LYS A 106 -0.39 14.36 8.56
N LEU A 107 -0.83 15.52 8.09
CA LEU A 107 -0.61 15.97 6.72
C LEU A 107 0.88 16.07 6.40
N TRP A 108 1.70 16.57 7.32
CA TRP A 108 3.15 16.65 7.15
C TRP A 108 3.80 15.26 7.10
N LEU A 109 3.45 14.37 8.04
CA LEU A 109 3.97 13.00 8.06
C LEU A 109 3.57 12.21 6.81
N VAL A 110 2.32 12.35 6.36
CA VAL A 110 1.84 11.72 5.14
C VAL A 110 2.54 12.31 3.91
N HIS A 111 2.74 13.63 3.87
CA HIS A 111 3.47 14.28 2.80
C HIS A 111 4.91 13.76 2.72
N ASP A 112 5.60 13.69 3.86
CA ASP A 112 6.99 13.28 3.94
C ASP A 112 7.17 11.80 3.58
N CYS A 113 6.36 10.90 4.15
CA CYS A 113 6.42 9.48 3.81
C CYS A 113 6.13 9.23 2.32
N LEU A 114 5.17 9.95 1.72
CA LEU A 114 4.92 9.89 0.27
C LEU A 114 6.09 10.46 -0.53
N GLY A 115 6.73 11.52 -0.03
CA GLY A 115 7.96 12.07 -0.57
C GLY A 115 9.06 11.00 -0.65
N ASP A 116 9.28 10.29 0.45
CA ASP A 116 10.30 9.24 0.56
C ASP A 116 10.01 8.04 -0.35
N VAL A 117 8.75 7.58 -0.42
CA VAL A 117 8.36 6.53 -1.38
C VAL A 117 8.63 6.97 -2.83
N ASN A 118 8.31 8.22 -3.17
CA ASN A 118 8.58 8.75 -4.52
C ASN A 118 10.08 8.93 -4.78
N ALA A 119 10.87 9.27 -3.76
CA ALA A 119 12.33 9.36 -3.87
C ALA A 119 12.96 7.98 -4.12
N ALA A 120 12.47 6.94 -3.44
CA ALA A 120 12.89 5.57 -3.69
C ALA A 120 12.56 5.14 -5.14
N LEU A 121 11.35 5.46 -5.63
CA LEU A 121 10.99 5.21 -7.04
C LEU A 121 11.86 5.99 -8.02
N ALA A 122 12.17 7.25 -7.73
CA ALA A 122 13.07 8.03 -8.59
C ALA A 122 14.50 7.48 -8.61
N ALA A 123 14.97 6.88 -7.51
CA ALA A 123 16.27 6.24 -7.44
C ALA A 123 16.34 4.91 -8.20
N ALA A 124 15.22 4.18 -8.29
CA ALA A 124 15.11 2.92 -9.00
C ALA A 124 13.80 2.81 -9.80
N PRO A 125 13.67 3.57 -10.90
CA PRO A 125 12.41 3.70 -11.64
C PRO A 125 11.98 2.41 -12.34
N ASP A 126 12.90 1.49 -12.60
CA ASP A 126 12.66 0.20 -13.25
C ASP A 126 12.61 -0.96 -12.24
N ASP A 127 12.74 -0.71 -10.93
CA ASP A 127 12.60 -1.73 -9.90
C ASP A 127 11.11 -2.01 -9.63
N PHE A 128 10.65 -3.17 -10.05
CA PHE A 128 9.26 -3.56 -9.95
C PHE A 128 8.74 -3.62 -8.50
N VAL A 129 9.57 -4.00 -7.53
CA VAL A 129 9.17 -4.02 -6.11
C VAL A 129 8.92 -2.59 -5.64
N VAL A 130 9.83 -1.67 -5.95
CA VAL A 130 9.68 -0.25 -5.60
C VAL A 130 8.43 0.35 -6.27
N GLN A 131 8.20 0.04 -7.55
CA GLN A 131 6.99 0.47 -8.25
C GLN A 131 5.70 -0.06 -7.58
N MET A 132 5.67 -1.34 -7.21
CA MET A 132 4.52 -1.96 -6.53
C MET A 132 4.26 -1.36 -5.14
N VAL A 133 5.31 -1.07 -4.38
CA VAL A 133 5.20 -0.38 -3.08
C VAL A 133 4.63 1.02 -3.28
N GLN A 134 5.12 1.75 -4.28
CA GLN A 134 4.63 3.09 -4.59
C GLN A 134 3.17 3.09 -5.03
N MET A 135 2.78 2.15 -5.91
CA MET A 135 1.40 2.01 -6.36
C MET A 135 0.45 1.71 -5.20
N ASN A 136 0.79 0.72 -4.37
CA ASN A 136 -0.05 0.31 -3.25
C ASN A 136 -0.20 1.42 -2.21
N THR A 137 0.92 2.06 -1.84
CA THR A 137 0.92 3.16 -0.87
C THR A 137 0.17 4.37 -1.41
N GLY A 138 0.40 4.73 -2.68
CA GLY A 138 -0.22 5.88 -3.30
C GLY A 138 -1.74 5.74 -3.43
N ALA A 139 -2.22 4.54 -3.78
CA ALA A 139 -3.65 4.23 -3.86
C ALA A 139 -4.32 4.14 -2.49
N GLU A 140 -3.61 3.66 -1.47
CA GLU A 140 -4.12 3.55 -0.10
C GLU A 140 -4.24 4.90 0.60
N VAL A 141 -3.22 5.73 0.46
CA VAL A 141 -3.18 7.06 1.09
C VAL A 141 -4.13 8.03 0.38
N ASN A 142 -4.12 8.04 -0.97
CA ASN A 142 -4.96 8.90 -1.81
C ASN A 142 -5.00 10.39 -1.34
N MET A 143 -3.84 10.97 -1.07
CA MET A 143 -3.67 12.37 -0.68
C MET A 143 -2.51 12.98 -1.48
N PHE A 144 -2.48 14.30 -1.63
CA PHE A 144 -1.37 15.01 -2.30
C PHE A 144 -1.04 14.49 -3.72
N GLY A 145 -2.06 14.04 -4.46
CA GLY A 145 -1.89 13.47 -5.80
C GLY A 145 -1.24 12.08 -5.82
N SER A 146 -1.19 11.37 -4.69
CA SER A 146 -0.57 10.05 -4.60
C SER A 146 -1.24 9.00 -5.49
N LEU A 147 -2.56 9.08 -5.68
CA LEU A 147 -3.30 8.21 -6.60
C LEU A 147 -2.93 8.48 -8.06
N ASP A 148 -2.74 9.74 -8.46
CA ASP A 148 -2.29 10.08 -9.80
C ASP A 148 -0.90 9.54 -10.10
N LYS A 149 0.00 9.65 -9.12
CA LYS A 149 1.33 9.05 -9.21
C LYS A 149 1.26 7.52 -9.30
N ALA A 150 0.41 6.87 -8.50
CA ALA A 150 0.20 5.42 -8.58
C ALA A 150 -0.32 5.00 -9.96
N ARG A 151 -1.24 5.77 -10.57
CA ARG A 151 -1.69 5.56 -11.96
C ARG A 151 -0.55 5.72 -12.96
N ALA A 152 0.26 6.77 -12.84
CA ALA A 152 1.40 7.00 -13.72
C ALA A 152 2.43 5.85 -13.65
N THR A 153 2.72 5.33 -12.45
CA THR A 153 3.60 4.17 -12.25
C THR A 153 3.02 2.92 -12.90
N ARG A 154 1.73 2.65 -12.71
CA ARG A 154 1.05 1.54 -13.39
C ARG A 154 1.14 1.67 -14.91
N ASP A 155 0.86 2.85 -15.45
CA ASP A 155 0.91 3.08 -16.90
C ASP A 155 2.34 2.90 -17.45
N ALA A 156 3.36 3.26 -16.68
CA ALA A 156 4.76 2.98 -17.01
C ALA A 156 5.04 1.46 -17.06
N ILE A 157 4.54 0.69 -16.08
CA ILE A 157 4.63 -0.79 -16.10
C ILE A 157 3.91 -1.36 -17.33
N GLU A 158 2.70 -0.90 -17.67
CA GLU A 158 2.01 -1.37 -18.87
C GLU A 158 2.81 -1.06 -20.15
N ALA A 159 3.40 0.13 -20.25
CA ALA A 159 4.25 0.48 -21.38
C ALA A 159 5.51 -0.41 -21.46
N GLN A 160 6.08 -0.83 -20.32
CA GLN A 160 7.17 -1.81 -20.26
C GLN A 160 6.70 -3.21 -20.69
N ARG A 161 5.55 -3.67 -20.18
CA ARG A 161 4.94 -4.97 -20.55
C ARG A 161 4.63 -5.06 -22.04
N ALA A 162 4.18 -3.98 -22.65
CA ALA A 162 3.92 -3.94 -24.09
C ALA A 162 5.21 -4.13 -24.92
N LYS A 163 6.36 -3.66 -24.41
CA LYS A 163 7.67 -3.84 -25.03
C LYS A 163 8.27 -5.22 -24.74
N GLN A 164 7.95 -5.80 -23.59
CA GLN A 164 8.46 -7.09 -23.13
C GLN A 164 7.31 -8.00 -22.68
N PRO A 165 6.59 -8.62 -23.63
CA PRO A 165 5.56 -9.60 -23.32
C PRO A 165 6.16 -10.73 -22.48
N GLY A 166 5.58 -11.01 -21.31
CA GLY A 166 6.10 -11.99 -20.36
C GLY A 166 6.99 -11.42 -19.24
N MET A 167 7.18 -10.10 -19.16
CA MET A 167 7.86 -9.47 -18.02
C MET A 167 7.19 -9.81 -16.67
N LEU A 168 5.85 -9.89 -16.66
CA LEU A 168 5.09 -10.34 -15.50
C LEU A 168 4.42 -11.67 -15.85
N THR A 169 4.69 -12.71 -15.04
CA THR A 169 4.08 -14.04 -15.20
C THR A 169 3.63 -14.59 -13.86
N GLY A 170 2.74 -15.58 -13.90
CA GLY A 170 2.25 -16.28 -12.73
C GLY A 170 1.70 -15.34 -11.65
N ASP A 171 2.13 -15.56 -10.42
CA ASP A 171 1.66 -14.81 -9.26
C ASP A 171 2.01 -13.32 -9.31
N VAL A 172 3.16 -12.96 -9.89
CA VAL A 172 3.59 -11.56 -10.02
C VAL A 172 2.61 -10.78 -10.89
N ALA A 173 2.15 -11.38 -12.00
CA ALA A 173 1.12 -10.79 -12.85
C ALA A 173 -0.21 -10.62 -12.11
N ALA A 174 -0.58 -11.60 -11.27
CA ALA A 174 -1.79 -11.55 -10.48
C ALA A 174 -1.74 -10.45 -9.40
N GLN A 175 -0.64 -10.34 -8.64
CA GLN A 175 -0.46 -9.29 -7.62
C GLN A 175 -0.49 -7.88 -8.24
N TYR A 176 0.17 -7.71 -9.39
CA TYR A 176 0.11 -6.47 -10.15
C TYR A 176 -1.31 -6.12 -10.60
N ALA A 177 -2.06 -7.11 -11.12
CA ALA A 177 -3.44 -6.91 -11.55
C ALA A 177 -4.36 -6.54 -10.38
N VAL A 178 -4.19 -7.14 -9.20
CA VAL A 178 -4.94 -6.76 -7.98
C VAL A 178 -4.62 -5.33 -7.56
N THR A 179 -3.35 -4.94 -7.55
CA THR A 179 -2.93 -3.57 -7.19
C THR A 179 -3.48 -2.56 -8.20
N SER A 180 -3.47 -2.90 -9.48
CA SER A 180 -4.07 -2.09 -10.54
C SER A 180 -5.59 -1.98 -10.37
N ALA A 181 -6.27 -3.06 -9.96
CA ALA A 181 -7.69 -3.05 -9.67
C ALA A 181 -8.04 -2.12 -8.49
N LYS A 182 -7.22 -2.12 -7.42
CA LYS A 182 -7.33 -1.18 -6.30
C LYS A 182 -7.26 0.27 -6.79
N ILE A 183 -6.28 0.59 -7.63
CA ILE A 183 -6.12 1.94 -8.21
C ILE A 183 -7.38 2.34 -9.01
N GLU A 184 -7.90 1.45 -9.86
CA GLU A 184 -9.10 1.71 -10.66
C GLU A 184 -10.36 1.86 -9.79
N ARG A 185 -10.53 1.02 -8.77
CA ARG A 185 -11.65 1.13 -7.82
C ARG A 185 -11.62 2.47 -7.10
N VAL A 186 -10.47 2.84 -6.53
CA VAL A 186 -10.32 4.12 -5.81
C VAL A 186 -10.48 5.31 -6.77
N SER A 187 -10.16 5.14 -8.05
CA SER A 187 -10.42 6.12 -9.12
C SER A 187 -11.89 6.18 -9.58
N GLY A 188 -12.77 5.32 -9.07
CA GLY A 188 -14.19 5.24 -9.47
C GLY A 188 -14.46 4.40 -10.71
N ASN A 189 -13.45 3.76 -11.30
CA ASN A 189 -13.57 2.92 -12.49
C ASN A 189 -13.80 1.44 -12.13
N VAL A 190 -14.96 1.18 -11.52
CA VAL A 190 -15.37 -0.13 -11.01
C VAL A 190 -15.37 -1.21 -12.10
N GLY A 191 -15.76 -0.85 -13.33
CA GLY A 191 -15.76 -1.78 -14.47
C GLY A 191 -14.36 -2.30 -14.77
N LYS A 192 -13.38 -1.39 -14.87
CA LYS A 192 -11.98 -1.78 -15.12
C LYS A 192 -11.37 -2.56 -13.97
N ALA A 193 -11.70 -2.20 -12.73
CA ALA A 193 -11.28 -2.95 -11.55
C ALA A 193 -11.74 -4.42 -11.63
N ARG A 194 -13.00 -4.67 -12.02
CA ARG A 194 -13.51 -6.05 -12.18
C ARG A 194 -12.79 -6.82 -13.29
N GLU A 195 -12.52 -6.19 -14.43
CA GLU A 195 -11.75 -6.81 -15.52
C GLU A 195 -10.35 -7.25 -15.05
N LEU A 196 -9.65 -6.37 -14.32
CA LEU A 196 -8.31 -6.65 -13.81
C LEU A 196 -8.32 -7.80 -12.80
N LEU A 197 -9.31 -7.87 -11.90
CA LEU A 197 -9.45 -9.00 -10.97
C LEU A 197 -9.74 -10.32 -11.69
N ALA A 198 -10.57 -10.30 -12.73
CA ALA A 198 -10.84 -11.49 -13.54
C ALA A 198 -9.57 -11.99 -14.26
N ALA A 199 -8.74 -11.07 -14.77
CA ALA A 199 -7.45 -11.41 -15.36
C ALA A 199 -6.45 -11.96 -14.33
N ALA A 200 -6.47 -11.42 -13.10
CA ALA A 200 -5.63 -11.90 -12.00
C ALA A 200 -5.92 -13.38 -11.65
N GLU A 201 -7.19 -13.79 -11.66
CA GLU A 201 -7.60 -15.18 -11.38
C GLU A 201 -7.10 -16.17 -12.44
N GLN A 202 -7.00 -15.73 -13.69
CA GLN A 202 -6.50 -16.56 -14.80
C GLN A 202 -4.99 -16.73 -14.78
N SER A 203 -4.26 -15.95 -13.98
CA SER A 203 -2.79 -15.92 -13.95
C SER A 203 -2.17 -16.98 -13.02
N ALA A 204 -2.93 -18.01 -12.64
CA ALA A 204 -2.52 -19.03 -11.66
C ALA A 204 -2.02 -18.43 -10.32
N PRO A 205 -2.83 -17.61 -9.63
CA PRO A 205 -2.43 -16.96 -8.39
C PRO A 205 -2.14 -17.96 -7.27
N THR A 206 -1.22 -17.60 -6.37
CA THR A 206 -1.00 -18.27 -5.09
C THR A 206 -2.23 -18.14 -4.18
N GLU A 207 -2.24 -18.87 -3.07
CA GLU A 207 -3.31 -18.71 -2.08
C GLU A 207 -3.36 -17.29 -1.49
N ALA A 208 -2.19 -16.69 -1.20
CA ALA A 208 -2.10 -15.33 -0.71
C ALA A 208 -2.75 -14.34 -1.70
N THR A 209 -2.37 -14.42 -2.98
CA THR A 209 -2.96 -13.56 -4.02
C THR A 209 -4.45 -13.82 -4.23
N ARG A 210 -4.92 -15.07 -4.14
CA ARG A 210 -6.37 -15.37 -4.18
C ARG A 210 -7.14 -14.67 -3.05
N ARG A 211 -6.57 -14.59 -1.85
CA ARG A 211 -7.18 -13.86 -0.73
C ARG A 211 -7.25 -12.36 -1.02
N LEU A 212 -6.20 -11.79 -1.63
CA LEU A 212 -6.19 -10.38 -2.05
C LEU A 212 -7.24 -10.10 -3.14
N ILE A 213 -7.36 -10.96 -4.15
CA ILE A 213 -8.40 -10.88 -5.19
C ILE A 213 -9.79 -10.88 -4.54
N LYS A 214 -10.04 -11.81 -3.62
CA LYS A 214 -11.32 -11.91 -2.92
C LYS A 214 -11.61 -10.65 -2.12
N ALA A 215 -10.66 -10.18 -1.30
CA ALA A 215 -10.82 -8.98 -0.48
C ALA A 215 -11.16 -7.75 -1.34
N GLU A 216 -10.44 -7.57 -2.45
CA GLU A 216 -10.68 -6.45 -3.36
C GLU A 216 -12.03 -6.57 -4.10
N ARG A 217 -12.47 -7.79 -4.42
CA ARG A 217 -13.82 -8.04 -4.98
C ARG A 217 -14.93 -7.73 -3.97
N ASP A 218 -14.76 -8.12 -2.72
CA ASP A 218 -15.74 -7.85 -1.65
C ASP A 218 -15.97 -6.32 -1.51
N LEU A 219 -14.92 -5.51 -1.70
CA LEU A 219 -15.00 -4.04 -1.73
C LEU A 219 -15.72 -3.45 -2.94
N LEU A 220 -15.89 -4.20 -4.04
CA LEU A 220 -16.61 -3.77 -5.24
C LEU A 220 -18.14 -4.01 -5.16
N GLY A 221 -18.62 -4.45 -3.99
CA GLY A 221 -20.03 -4.75 -3.72
C GLY A 221 -20.47 -6.02 -4.45
N GLY A 222 -20.08 -7.18 -3.89
CA GLY A 222 -20.22 -8.53 -4.46
C GLY A 222 -21.36 -8.71 -5.47
N ALA A 223 -21.02 -9.22 -6.65
CA ALA A 223 -21.98 -9.70 -7.64
C ALA A 223 -22.66 -10.98 -7.15
#